data_AF-A0A3C1P6Q2-F1
#
_entry.id   AF-A0A3C1P6Q2-F1
#
_cell.length_a   1.000
_cell.length_b   1.000
_cell.length_c   1.000
_cell.angle_alpha   90.00
_cell.angle_beta   90.00
_cell.angle_gamma   90.00
#
_symmetry.space_group_name_H-M   'P 1'
#
loop_
_entity.id
_entity.type
_entity.pdbx_description
1 polymer ?
#
loop_
_entity_poly.entity_id
_entity_poly.type
_entity_poly.pdbx_seq_one_letter_code
_entity_poly.pdbx_strand_id
1 'polypeptide(L)'
;MTPARRLVLAAAALATATVVALTGCANQEAGSAVTFTDGRISDSELSEAVADILTAKGQSTSTPDAALVQQTLGRMISQRMVSQLAVQEGIEVTQGQVDEMRANYEAQVGGAEALDGVFLRENIAPSQVESVLRLQLEAQELGYVFNPRGSAEEQGLAVFQRASALSEELETTVSPRFGTWDPATLSLGAAPADLSTPPALG
;
A
#
# COMPACT_ATOMS: atom_id res chain seq x y z
N MET A 1 -76.28 -10.32 12.33
CA MET A 1 -76.51 -9.30 11.28
C MET A 1 -75.98 -7.97 11.81
N THR A 2 -75.12 -7.35 11.01
CA THR A 2 -74.33 -6.10 11.11
C THR A 2 -75.12 -4.84 11.52
N PRO A 3 -74.52 -3.62 11.62
CA PRO A 3 -73.22 -3.16 12.16
C PRO A 3 -73.36 -1.83 12.96
N ALA A 4 -72.28 -1.29 13.56
CA ALA A 4 -72.13 0.17 13.69
C ALA A 4 -70.66 0.58 13.91
N ARG A 5 -70.03 1.08 12.83
CA ARG A 5 -68.81 1.90 12.87
C ARG A 5 -69.16 3.32 13.31
N ARG A 6 -68.31 3.95 14.13
CA ARG A 6 -68.04 5.40 14.04
C ARG A 6 -66.55 5.68 14.32
N LEU A 7 -65.92 6.33 13.34
CA LEU A 7 -64.60 6.97 13.42
C LEU A 7 -64.64 8.16 14.38
N VAL A 8 -63.53 8.42 15.08
CA VAL A 8 -63.05 9.78 15.37
C VAL A 8 -61.53 9.81 15.24
N LEU A 9 -61.05 10.81 14.49
CA LEU A 9 -59.66 11.15 14.16
C LEU A 9 -59.00 12.04 15.23
N ALA A 10 -57.67 12.22 15.08
CA ALA A 10 -56.81 13.36 15.43
C ALA A 10 -55.99 13.21 16.73
N ALA A 11 -54.65 13.08 16.63
CA ALA A 11 -53.61 14.15 16.57
C ALA A 11 -52.96 14.30 17.98
N ALA A 12 -51.68 14.56 18.23
CA ALA A 12 -50.49 14.99 17.49
C ALA A 12 -49.24 14.74 18.39
N ALA A 13 -48.03 14.77 17.77
CA ALA A 13 -46.70 15.24 18.23
C ALA A 13 -46.26 15.03 19.72
N LEU A 14 -45.03 14.66 20.06
CA LEU A 14 -43.76 15.27 19.66
C LEU A 14 -42.59 14.26 19.70
N ALA A 15 -41.70 14.45 18.74
CA ALA A 15 -40.38 13.87 18.65
C ALA A 15 -39.38 14.61 19.55
N THR A 16 -38.48 13.87 20.20
CA THR A 16 -37.05 14.19 20.30
C THR A 16 -36.27 12.89 20.42
N ALA A 17 -36.13 12.18 19.30
CA ALA A 17 -35.06 11.20 19.15
C ALA A 17 -33.77 12.00 18.92
N THR A 18 -32.96 12.16 19.95
CA THR A 18 -31.56 12.57 19.79
C THR A 18 -30.79 11.42 19.15
N VAL A 19 -30.93 11.28 17.83
CA VAL A 19 -29.94 10.57 17.03
C VAL A 19 -28.76 11.53 16.96
N VAL A 20 -27.81 11.35 17.88
CA VAL A 20 -26.51 11.99 17.75
C VAL A 20 -25.82 11.29 16.58
N ALA A 21 -26.01 11.83 15.38
CA ALA A 21 -25.21 11.48 14.23
C ALA A 21 -23.81 12.05 14.47
N LEU A 22 -22.89 11.21 14.99
CA LEU A 22 -21.45 11.42 14.83
C LEU A 22 -21.12 11.24 13.34
N THR A 23 -21.50 12.19 12.49
CA THR A 23 -20.93 12.30 11.14
C THR A 23 -19.67 13.15 11.25
N GLY A 24 -18.65 12.59 11.91
CA GLY A 24 -17.27 12.96 11.66
C GLY A 24 -16.82 12.16 10.44
N CYS A 25 -16.86 12.77 9.27
CA CYS A 25 -16.38 12.19 8.02
C CYS A 25 -14.86 11.95 8.10
N ALA A 26 -14.47 10.76 8.55
CA ALA A 26 -13.17 10.16 8.29
C ALA A 26 -13.29 8.65 8.53
N ASN A 27 -14.09 7.98 7.69
CA ASN A 27 -14.11 6.51 7.62
C ASN A 27 -12.82 5.95 6.96
N GLN A 28 -11.68 6.64 7.07
CA GLN A 28 -10.42 5.91 6.96
C GLN A 28 -10.37 4.96 8.16
N GLU A 29 -10.48 3.67 7.86
CA GLU A 29 -10.46 2.60 8.86
C GLU A 29 -9.32 2.86 9.85
N ALA A 30 -9.65 3.20 11.10
CA ALA A 30 -8.66 3.50 12.12
C ALA A 30 -7.63 2.35 12.18
N GLY A 31 -6.34 2.68 12.03
CA GLY A 31 -5.27 1.69 11.97
C GLY A 31 -4.87 1.22 10.57
N SER A 32 -5.33 1.88 9.50
CA SER A 32 -4.89 1.60 8.12
C SER A 32 -3.94 2.66 7.59
N ALA A 33 -2.83 2.22 7.01
CA ALA A 33 -1.90 3.08 6.29
C ALA A 33 -2.35 3.32 4.84
N VAL A 34 -2.95 2.29 4.21
CA VAL A 34 -3.53 2.34 2.87
C VAL A 34 -4.83 1.55 2.86
N THR A 35 -5.85 2.05 2.18
CA THR A 35 -7.08 1.31 1.89
C THR A 35 -7.24 1.13 0.39
N PHE A 36 -7.77 -0.02 0.01
CA PHE A 36 -8.17 -0.40 -1.35
C PHE A 36 -9.65 -0.82 -1.30
N THR A 37 -10.31 -0.89 -2.44
CA THR A 37 -11.68 -1.43 -2.53
C THR A 37 -11.78 -2.87 -1.99
N ASP A 38 -10.71 -3.66 -2.10
CA ASP A 38 -10.67 -5.08 -1.75
C ASP A 38 -9.82 -5.42 -0.51
N GLY A 39 -9.29 -4.43 0.20
CA GLY A 39 -8.42 -4.67 1.34
C GLY A 39 -7.71 -3.44 1.87
N ARG A 40 -6.62 -3.65 2.61
CA ARG A 40 -5.81 -2.57 3.18
C ARG A 40 -4.37 -3.00 3.45
N ILE A 41 -3.50 -2.02 3.67
CA ILE A 41 -2.24 -2.15 4.42
C ILE A 41 -2.46 -1.48 5.77
N SER A 42 -2.27 -2.21 6.86
CA SER A 42 -2.42 -1.69 8.22
C SER A 42 -1.22 -0.85 8.67
N ASP A 43 -1.46 0.03 9.66
CA ASP A 43 -0.41 0.78 10.36
C ASP A 43 0.63 -0.18 10.98
N SER A 44 0.19 -1.34 11.48
CA SER A 44 1.07 -2.36 12.05
C SER A 44 1.97 -3.01 11.01
N GLU A 45 1.44 -3.41 9.85
CA GLU A 45 2.23 -4.02 8.78
C GLU A 45 3.32 -3.05 8.28
N LEU A 46 2.96 -1.77 8.10
CA LEU A 46 3.94 -0.75 7.73
C LEU A 46 4.98 -0.55 8.84
N SER A 47 4.56 -0.47 10.10
CA SER A 47 5.47 -0.24 11.23
C SER A 47 6.44 -1.40 11.43
N GLU A 48 5.98 -2.65 11.27
CA GLU A 48 6.80 -3.86 11.31
C GLU A 48 7.82 -3.86 10.16
N ALA A 49 7.40 -3.56 8.93
CA ALA A 49 8.30 -3.48 7.78
C ALA A 49 9.40 -2.42 7.97
N VAL A 50 9.07 -1.27 8.54
CA VAL A 50 10.04 -0.21 8.87
C VAL A 50 10.96 -0.63 10.01
N ALA A 51 10.42 -1.28 11.05
CA ALA A 51 11.19 -1.76 12.19
C ALA A 51 12.23 -2.80 11.77
N ASP A 52 11.87 -3.75 10.89
CA ASP A 52 12.79 -4.74 10.32
C ASP A 52 14.01 -4.08 9.66
N ILE A 53 13.78 -3.02 8.87
CA ILE A 53 14.86 -2.28 8.20
C ILE A 53 15.76 -1.60 9.23
N LEU A 54 15.19 -0.92 10.22
CA LEU A 54 15.95 -0.23 11.26
C LEU A 54 16.74 -1.20 12.13
N THR A 55 16.14 -2.33 12.51
CA THR A 55 16.82 -3.40 13.25
C THR A 55 17.98 -3.98 12.46
N ALA A 56 17.79 -4.27 11.17
CA ALA A 56 18.87 -4.76 10.31
C ALA A 56 20.02 -3.74 10.17
N LYS A 57 19.72 -2.43 10.25
CA LYS A 57 20.71 -1.35 10.28
C LYS A 57 21.36 -1.09 11.64
N GLY A 58 20.91 -1.76 12.70
CA GLY A 58 21.34 -1.48 14.07
C GLY A 58 20.88 -0.11 14.59
N GLN A 59 19.75 0.41 14.08
CA GLN A 59 19.17 1.70 14.44
C GLN A 59 17.99 1.54 15.40
N SER A 60 17.63 2.60 16.12
CA SER A 60 16.45 2.61 17.00
C SER A 60 15.17 2.54 16.18
N THR A 61 14.23 1.68 16.58
CA THR A 61 12.90 1.56 15.99
C THR A 61 11.89 2.54 16.58
N SER A 62 12.25 3.28 17.63
CA SER A 62 11.33 4.14 18.40
C SER A 62 10.85 5.37 17.64
N THR A 63 11.62 5.85 16.67
CA THR A 63 11.35 7.10 15.94
C THR A 63 11.89 6.97 14.53
N PRO A 64 11.17 6.25 13.65
CA PRO A 64 11.58 6.07 12.27
C PRO A 64 11.57 7.41 11.53
N ASP A 65 12.50 7.55 10.60
CA ASP A 65 12.54 8.70 9.68
C ASP A 65 11.31 8.68 8.74
N ALA A 66 10.70 9.85 8.52
CA ALA A 66 9.49 9.95 7.71
C ALA A 66 9.70 9.54 6.24
N ALA A 67 10.88 9.80 5.67
CA ALA A 67 11.19 9.39 4.30
C ALA A 67 11.35 7.88 4.19
N LEU A 68 11.95 7.22 5.20
CA LEU A 68 11.99 5.75 5.27
C LEU A 68 10.58 5.14 5.32
N VAL A 69 9.68 5.71 6.14
CA VAL A 69 8.29 5.26 6.23
C VAL A 69 7.58 5.41 4.89
N GLN A 70 7.69 6.57 4.24
CA GLN A 70 7.08 6.81 2.93
C GLN A 70 7.65 5.88 1.85
N GLN A 71 8.97 5.72 1.78
CA GLN A 71 9.59 4.81 0.82
C GLN A 71 9.11 3.37 1.03
N THR A 72 9.01 2.93 2.29
CA THR A 72 8.54 1.58 2.62
C THR A 72 7.08 1.41 2.22
N LEU A 73 6.22 2.39 2.54
CA LEU A 73 4.81 2.35 2.19
C LEU A 73 4.60 2.35 0.66
N GLY A 74 5.32 3.20 -0.07
CA GLY A 74 5.27 3.23 -1.53
C GLY A 74 5.65 1.88 -2.14
N ARG A 75 6.72 1.24 -1.64
CA ARG A 75 7.10 -0.10 -2.06
C ARG A 75 6.00 -1.14 -1.78
N MET A 76 5.37 -1.10 -0.60
CA MET A 76 4.28 -2.01 -0.25
C MET A 76 3.07 -1.85 -1.18
N ILE A 77 2.73 -0.60 -1.54
CA ILE A 77 1.65 -0.33 -2.51
C ILE A 77 2.02 -0.89 -3.89
N SER A 78 3.22 -0.59 -4.39
CA SER A 78 3.69 -1.12 -5.68
C SER A 78 3.70 -2.64 -5.70
N GLN A 79 4.15 -3.27 -4.61
CA GLN A 79 4.10 -4.72 -4.47
C GLN A 79 2.67 -5.25 -4.55
N ARG A 80 1.73 -4.63 -3.82
CA ARG A 80 0.31 -5.00 -3.86
C ARG A 80 -0.26 -4.90 -5.29
N MET A 81 0.04 -3.83 -6.02
CA MET A 81 -0.48 -3.62 -7.38
C MET A 81 0.05 -4.68 -8.35
N VAL A 82 1.37 -4.91 -8.36
CA VAL A 82 1.99 -5.88 -9.30
C VAL A 82 1.56 -7.30 -8.97
N SER A 83 1.57 -7.70 -7.69
CA SER A 83 1.12 -9.05 -7.31
C SER A 83 -0.36 -9.28 -7.63
N GLN A 84 -1.21 -8.27 -7.50
CA GLN A 84 -2.61 -8.37 -7.90
C GLN A 84 -2.76 -8.53 -9.42
N LEU A 85 -1.96 -7.82 -10.23
CA LEU A 85 -1.92 -8.03 -11.68
C LEU A 85 -1.43 -9.43 -12.04
N ALA A 86 -0.39 -9.93 -11.37
CA ALA A 86 0.10 -11.29 -11.58
C ALA A 86 -1.00 -12.32 -11.34
N VAL A 87 -1.77 -12.18 -10.26
CA VAL A 87 -2.95 -13.02 -9.99
C VAL A 87 -4.01 -12.91 -11.09
N GLN A 88 -4.32 -11.70 -11.57
CA GLN A 88 -5.30 -11.50 -12.65
C GLN A 88 -4.89 -12.18 -13.96
N GLU A 89 -3.59 -12.17 -14.28
CA GLU A 89 -3.03 -12.80 -15.48
C GLU A 89 -2.71 -14.29 -15.29
N GLY A 90 -2.95 -14.85 -14.10
CA GLY A 90 -2.68 -16.26 -13.79
C GLY A 90 -1.18 -16.59 -13.71
N ILE A 91 -0.34 -15.60 -13.40
CA ILE A 91 1.09 -15.75 -13.20
C ILE A 91 1.33 -16.24 -11.77
N GLU A 92 2.07 -17.35 -11.64
CA GLU A 92 2.48 -17.91 -10.35
C GLU A 92 4.01 -18.00 -10.30
N VAL A 93 4.61 -17.24 -9.38
CA VAL A 93 6.05 -17.32 -9.09
C VAL A 93 6.27 -18.33 -7.97
N THR A 94 6.98 -19.40 -8.30
CA THR A 94 7.31 -20.48 -7.36
C THR A 94 8.47 -20.11 -6.44
N GLN A 95 8.56 -20.75 -5.27
CA GLN A 95 9.71 -20.59 -4.38
C GLN A 95 11.03 -20.94 -5.06
N GLY A 96 11.05 -21.98 -5.92
CA GLY A 96 12.25 -22.38 -6.64
C GLY A 96 12.79 -21.29 -7.57
N GLN A 97 11.92 -20.53 -8.24
CA GLN A 97 12.34 -19.39 -9.07
C GLN A 97 12.93 -18.25 -8.23
N VAL A 98 12.36 -17.99 -7.05
CA VAL A 98 12.89 -16.98 -6.12
C VAL A 98 14.26 -17.40 -5.59
N ASP A 99 14.41 -18.66 -5.19
CA ASP A 99 15.68 -19.21 -4.69
C ASP A 99 16.76 -19.21 -5.77
N GLU A 100 16.41 -19.54 -7.02
CA GLU A 100 17.30 -19.47 -8.17
C GLU A 100 17.75 -18.02 -8.43
N MET A 101 16.82 -17.07 -8.44
CA MET A 101 17.14 -15.65 -8.60
C MET A 101 18.04 -15.15 -7.47
N ARG A 102 17.76 -15.53 -6.22
CA ARG A 102 18.60 -15.22 -5.07
C ARG A 102 20.02 -15.77 -5.26
N ALA A 103 20.16 -17.05 -5.58
CA ALA A 103 21.45 -17.69 -5.80
C ALA A 103 22.26 -17.00 -6.91
N ASN A 104 21.60 -16.57 -7.98
CA ASN A 104 22.22 -15.78 -9.05
C ASN A 104 22.72 -14.43 -8.56
N TYR A 105 21.97 -13.73 -7.70
CA TYR A 105 22.43 -12.48 -7.09
C TYR A 105 23.59 -12.71 -6.11
N GLU A 106 23.51 -13.72 -5.26
CA GLU A 106 24.57 -14.08 -4.31
C GLU A 106 25.88 -14.37 -5.05
N ALA A 107 25.83 -15.12 -6.16
CA ALA A 107 27.00 -15.42 -6.99
C ALA A 107 27.64 -14.16 -7.58
N GLN A 108 26.85 -13.11 -7.87
CA GLN A 108 27.36 -11.85 -8.43
C GLN A 108 28.01 -10.94 -7.38
N VAL A 109 27.49 -10.93 -6.16
CA VAL A 109 27.92 -10.00 -5.11
C VAL A 109 28.85 -10.63 -4.07
N GLY A 110 29.07 -11.95 -4.13
CA GLY A 110 30.03 -12.67 -3.28
C GLY A 110 29.42 -13.39 -2.08
N GLY A 111 28.13 -13.74 -2.13
CA GLY A 111 27.41 -14.55 -1.13
C GLY A 111 26.22 -13.86 -0.48
N ALA A 112 25.50 -14.60 0.37
CA ALA A 112 24.27 -14.16 1.04
C ALA A 112 24.46 -12.89 1.90
N GLU A 113 25.50 -12.81 2.72
CA GLU A 113 25.75 -11.64 3.58
C GLU A 113 26.03 -10.37 2.76
N ALA A 114 26.79 -10.51 1.66
CA ALA A 114 27.04 -9.40 0.74
C ALA A 114 25.75 -8.96 0.02
N LEU A 115 24.88 -9.91 -0.32
CA LEU A 115 23.57 -9.63 -0.91
C LEU A 115 22.65 -8.87 0.05
N ASP A 116 22.55 -9.33 1.29
CA ASP A 116 21.78 -8.64 2.34
C ASP A 116 22.30 -7.21 2.54
N GLY A 117 23.62 -7.02 2.55
CA GLY A 117 24.24 -5.69 2.60
C GLY A 117 23.90 -4.81 1.39
N VAL A 118 23.75 -5.38 0.19
CA VAL A 118 23.31 -4.64 -1.00
C VAL A 118 21.87 -4.17 -0.85
N PHE A 119 20.95 -5.06 -0.48
CA PHE A 119 19.54 -4.73 -0.30
C PHE A 119 19.31 -3.77 0.86
N LEU A 120 20.07 -3.89 1.94
CA LEU A 120 19.92 -3.03 3.11
C LEU A 120 20.29 -1.56 2.80
N ARG A 121 21.21 -1.32 1.86
CA ARG A 121 21.50 0.03 1.35
C ARG A 121 20.29 0.67 0.66
N GLU A 122 19.46 -0.15 0.03
CA GLU A 122 18.20 0.25 -0.63
C GLU A 122 16.99 0.22 0.31
N ASN A 123 17.21 0.17 1.64
CA ASN A 123 16.15 0.08 2.66
C ASN A 123 15.28 -1.18 2.53
N ILE A 124 15.89 -2.31 2.20
CA ILE A 124 15.24 -3.62 2.16
C ILE A 124 15.92 -4.51 3.19
N ALA A 125 15.16 -4.90 4.23
CA ALA A 125 15.67 -5.80 5.26
C ALA A 125 15.85 -7.24 4.71
N PRO A 126 16.72 -8.07 5.30
CA PRO A 126 16.89 -9.47 4.89
C PRO A 126 15.57 -10.26 4.82
N SER A 127 14.66 -10.02 5.78
CA SER A 127 13.31 -10.61 5.83
C SER A 127 12.43 -10.23 4.62
N GLN A 128 12.76 -9.14 3.93
CA GLN A 128 11.99 -8.57 2.83
C GLN A 128 12.61 -8.85 1.46
N VAL A 129 13.84 -9.40 1.41
CA VAL A 129 14.52 -9.67 0.13
C VAL A 129 13.69 -10.64 -0.71
N GLU A 130 13.12 -11.68 -0.11
CA GLU A 130 12.34 -12.67 -0.85
C GLU A 130 11.13 -12.04 -1.55
N SER A 131 10.37 -11.18 -0.85
CA SER A 131 9.20 -10.55 -1.45
C SER A 131 9.57 -9.59 -2.58
N VAL A 132 10.72 -8.92 -2.48
CA VAL A 132 11.25 -8.07 -3.55
C VAL A 132 11.68 -8.88 -4.77
N LEU A 133 12.34 -10.02 -4.58
CA LEU A 133 12.72 -10.91 -5.68
C LEU A 133 11.48 -11.50 -6.37
N ARG A 134 10.48 -11.92 -5.59
CA ARG A 134 9.20 -12.39 -6.13
C ARG A 134 8.52 -11.31 -6.95
N LEU A 135 8.43 -10.09 -6.43
CA LEU A 135 7.88 -8.93 -7.13
C LEU A 135 8.60 -8.67 -8.46
N GLN A 136 9.92 -8.81 -8.50
CA GLN A 136 10.71 -8.63 -9.72
C GLN A 136 10.44 -9.72 -10.76
N LEU A 137 10.25 -10.96 -10.33
CA LEU A 137 9.84 -12.07 -11.21
C LEU A 137 8.43 -11.85 -11.76
N GLU A 138 7.48 -11.49 -10.91
CA GLU A 138 6.11 -11.14 -11.31
C GLU A 138 6.11 -10.01 -12.35
N ALA A 139 6.85 -8.93 -12.10
CA ALA A 139 6.96 -7.81 -13.03
C ALA A 139 7.59 -8.20 -14.37
N GLN A 140 8.57 -9.10 -14.39
CA GLN A 140 9.16 -9.61 -15.64
C GLN A 140 8.12 -10.39 -16.46
N GLU A 141 7.44 -11.35 -15.84
CA GLU A 141 6.41 -12.16 -16.51
C GLU A 141 5.26 -11.28 -17.02
N LEU A 142 4.78 -10.34 -16.20
CA LEU A 142 3.77 -9.35 -16.61
C LEU A 142 4.25 -8.50 -17.78
N GLY A 143 5.53 -8.10 -17.80
CA GLY A 143 6.14 -7.39 -18.92
C GLY A 143 6.02 -8.18 -20.23
N TYR A 144 6.34 -9.47 -20.20
CA TYR A 144 6.18 -10.36 -21.37
C TYR A 144 4.72 -10.54 -21.79
N VAL A 145 3.80 -10.65 -20.82
CA VAL A 145 2.36 -10.76 -21.10
C VAL A 145 1.81 -9.49 -21.75
N PHE A 146 2.13 -8.32 -21.18
CA PHE A 146 1.57 -7.05 -21.63
C PHE A 146 2.24 -6.50 -22.88
N ASN A 147 3.52 -6.79 -23.10
CA ASN A 147 4.25 -6.34 -24.27
C ASN A 147 5.28 -7.39 -24.78
N PRO A 148 4.82 -8.48 -25.40
CA PRO A 148 5.66 -9.62 -25.77
C PRO A 148 6.72 -9.32 -26.83
N ARG A 149 6.58 -8.20 -27.56
CA ARG A 149 7.56 -7.77 -28.59
C ARG A 149 8.31 -6.51 -28.20
N GLY A 150 8.03 -5.96 -27.02
CA GLY A 150 8.71 -4.78 -26.50
C GLY A 150 10.12 -5.08 -26.02
N SER A 151 10.96 -4.06 -26.01
CA SER A 151 12.17 -4.02 -25.22
C SER A 151 11.87 -4.11 -23.71
N ALA A 152 12.89 -4.39 -22.89
CA ALA A 152 12.73 -4.45 -21.44
C ALA A 152 12.17 -3.14 -20.84
N GLU A 153 12.54 -1.99 -21.41
CA GLU A 153 12.02 -0.69 -21.00
C GLU A 153 10.52 -0.54 -21.33
N GLU A 154 10.12 -0.90 -22.55
CA GLU A 154 8.72 -0.85 -22.98
C GLU A 154 7.83 -1.86 -22.22
N GLN A 155 8.39 -3.00 -21.83
CA GLN A 155 7.74 -3.98 -20.96
C GLN A 155 7.53 -3.43 -19.55
N GLY A 156 8.58 -2.85 -18.95
CA GLY A 156 8.47 -2.19 -17.65
C GLY A 156 7.45 -1.05 -17.65
N LEU A 157 7.42 -0.24 -18.72
CA LEU A 157 6.41 0.80 -18.89
C LEU A 157 4.99 0.24 -18.99
N ALA A 158 4.81 -0.88 -19.70
CA ALA A 158 3.50 -1.53 -19.79
C ALA A 158 3.02 -2.03 -18.42
N VAL A 159 3.89 -2.63 -17.61
CA VAL A 159 3.58 -3.04 -16.23
C VAL A 159 3.22 -1.83 -15.37
N PHE A 160 4.01 -0.76 -15.45
CA PHE A 160 3.74 0.48 -14.72
C PHE A 160 2.36 1.06 -15.05
N GLN A 161 2.01 1.16 -16.34
CA GLN A 161 0.71 1.66 -16.78
C GLN A 161 -0.46 0.80 -16.29
N ARG A 162 -0.30 -0.52 -16.28
CA ARG A 162 -1.30 -1.45 -15.76
C ARG A 162 -1.45 -1.33 -14.25
N ALA A 163 -0.35 -1.18 -13.52
CA ALA A 163 -0.36 -1.00 -12.07
C ALA A 163 -0.99 0.34 -11.66
N SER A 164 -0.71 1.40 -12.43
CA SER A 164 -1.35 2.71 -12.29
C SER A 164 -2.87 2.63 -12.48
N ALA A 165 -3.32 2.02 -13.59
CA ALA A 165 -4.75 1.82 -13.85
C ALA A 165 -5.43 0.98 -12.76
N LEU A 166 -4.77 -0.09 -12.27
CA LEU A 166 -5.29 -0.90 -11.18
C LEU A 166 -5.39 -0.11 -9.87
N SER A 167 -4.41 0.76 -9.59
CA SER A 167 -4.47 1.62 -8.40
C SER A 167 -5.65 2.60 -8.45
N GLU A 168 -6.06 3.06 -9.63
CA GLU A 168 -7.25 3.89 -9.79
C GLU A 168 -8.53 3.05 -9.61
N GLU A 169 -8.58 1.86 -10.21
CA GLU A 169 -9.71 0.92 -10.10
C GLU A 169 -9.97 0.49 -8.64
N LEU A 170 -8.91 0.29 -7.86
CA LEU A 170 -8.99 -0.08 -6.45
C LEU A 170 -9.19 1.11 -5.51
N GLU A 171 -9.39 2.32 -6.02
CA GLU A 171 -9.58 3.55 -5.23
C GLU A 171 -8.49 3.73 -4.15
N THR A 172 -7.23 3.40 -4.49
CA THR A 172 -6.12 3.38 -3.54
C THR A 172 -6.00 4.70 -2.80
N THR A 173 -6.22 4.65 -1.48
CA THR A 173 -6.22 5.83 -0.61
C THR A 173 -5.20 5.64 0.51
N VAL A 174 -4.30 6.61 0.68
CA VAL A 174 -3.28 6.59 1.73
C VAL A 174 -3.73 7.44 2.91
N SER A 175 -3.34 7.06 4.13
CA SER A 175 -3.63 7.87 5.30
C SER A 175 -2.93 9.22 5.24
N PRO A 176 -3.60 10.37 5.50
CA PRO A 176 -3.01 11.70 5.31
C PRO A 176 -1.71 11.92 6.08
N ARG A 177 -1.51 11.18 7.18
CA ARG A 177 -0.27 11.21 7.98
C ARG A 177 0.96 10.73 7.20
N PHE A 178 0.77 9.88 6.19
CA PHE A 178 1.86 9.35 5.35
C PHE A 178 1.99 10.12 4.02
N GLY A 179 1.08 11.05 3.74
CA GLY A 179 1.07 11.88 2.54
C GLY A 179 -0.11 11.59 1.62
N THR A 180 0.02 12.03 0.37
CA THR A 180 -1.01 11.90 -0.66
C THR A 180 -0.50 10.96 -1.73
N TRP A 181 -1.30 9.94 -2.05
CA TRP A 181 -1.00 9.02 -3.15
C TRP A 181 -1.30 9.67 -4.51
N ASP A 182 -0.38 9.53 -5.45
CA ASP A 182 -0.59 9.85 -6.86
C ASP A 182 -0.54 8.56 -7.69
N PRO A 183 -1.69 8.04 -8.15
CA PRO A 183 -1.74 6.81 -8.92
C PRO A 183 -1.11 6.94 -10.30
N ALA A 184 -1.02 8.16 -10.87
CA ALA A 184 -0.43 8.38 -12.19
C ALA A 184 1.10 8.22 -12.18
N THR A 185 1.71 8.47 -11.02
CA THR A 185 3.16 8.32 -10.82
C THR A 185 3.52 7.12 -9.93
N LEU A 186 2.51 6.41 -9.39
CA LEU A 186 2.66 5.36 -8.37
C LEU A 186 3.57 5.81 -7.22
N SER A 187 3.39 7.05 -6.76
CA SER A 187 4.26 7.66 -5.78
C SER A 187 3.49 8.38 -4.67
N LEU A 188 4.15 8.52 -3.52
CA LEU A 188 3.66 9.36 -2.43
C LEU A 188 4.20 10.77 -2.62
N GLY A 189 3.30 11.75 -2.69
CA GLY A 189 3.63 13.15 -2.51
C GLY A 189 4.13 13.42 -1.08
N ALA A 190 4.80 14.55 -0.88
CA ALA A 190 5.32 14.93 0.42
C ALA A 190 4.21 14.92 1.50
N ALA A 191 4.50 14.31 2.66
CA ALA A 191 3.60 14.40 3.81
C ALA A 191 3.41 15.88 4.21
N PRO A 192 2.21 16.26 4.69
CA PRO A 192 1.96 17.63 5.14
C PRO A 192 2.94 18.01 6.27
N ALA A 193 3.64 19.13 6.09
CA ALA A 193 4.65 19.65 7.02
C ALA A 193 4.05 20.33 8.28
N ASP A 194 2.76 20.17 8.52
CA ASP A 194 2.04 20.92 9.55
C ASP A 194 2.17 20.29 10.93
N LEU A 195 3.35 20.41 11.55
CA LEU A 195 3.52 20.40 13.01
C LEU A 195 4.77 21.17 13.49
N SER A 196 5.27 22.18 12.77
CA SER A 196 6.24 23.17 13.31
C SER A 196 6.47 24.33 12.34
N THR A 197 5.56 25.30 12.31
CA THR A 197 5.95 26.66 11.92
C THR A 197 5.36 27.60 12.96
N PRO A 198 6.13 28.06 13.96
CA PRO A 198 5.64 29.11 14.83
C PRO A 198 5.34 30.34 13.96
N PRO A 199 4.22 31.06 14.21
CA PRO A 199 3.90 32.25 13.45
C PRO A 199 5.07 33.23 13.58
N ALA A 200 5.57 33.71 12.44
CA ALA A 200 6.54 34.79 12.42
C ALA A 200 5.91 35.99 13.12
N LEU A 201 6.46 36.34 14.30
CA LEU A 201 6.11 37.58 14.98
C LEU A 201 6.69 38.71 14.14
N GLY A 202 5.81 39.46 13.47
CA GLY A 202 6.11 40.74 12.84
C GLY A 202 6.21 41.88 13.84
#